data_AF-A0A953Y568-F1
#
_entry.id   AF-A0A953Y568-F1
#
_cell.length_a   1.000
_cell.length_b   1.000
_cell.length_c   1.000
_cell.angle_alpha   90.00
_cell.angle_beta   90.00
_cell.angle_gamma   90.00
#
_symmetry.space_group_name_H-M   'P 1'
#
loop_
_entity.id
_entity.type
_entity.pdbx_description
1 polymer ?
#
loop_
_entity_poly.entity_id
_entity_poly.type
_entity_poly.pdbx_seq_one_letter_code
_entity_poly.pdbx_strand_id
1 'polypeptide(L)'
;MHAPEVTVAEPEIALIRTSPGEGCLSPAERARLRAFGSDARRRAWLLGRAAGKQAVAALFTAEGLPAPTPESIEIASEPSGAPRLAGELAGRVALSLTHGHG
;
A
#
# COMPACT_ATOMS: atom_id res chain seq x y z
N MET A 1 -4.88 -1.01 32.92
CA MET A 1 -4.92 -0.67 31.47
C MET A 1 -3.60 -1.12 30.87
N HIS A 2 -3.60 -2.21 30.10
CA HIS A 2 -2.43 -2.66 29.34
C HIS A 2 -2.46 -1.93 28.00
N ALA A 3 -1.38 -1.23 27.64
CA ALA A 3 -1.24 -0.67 26.29
C ALA A 3 -1.06 -1.82 25.29
N PRO A 4 -1.65 -1.77 24.09
CA PRO A 4 -1.43 -2.80 23.08
C PRO A 4 0.05 -2.80 22.69
N GLU A 5 0.66 -3.98 22.70
CA GLU A 5 2.00 -4.21 22.19
C GLU A 5 1.99 -4.02 20.68
N VAL A 6 2.60 -2.92 20.22
CA VAL A 6 2.72 -2.62 18.79
C VAL A 6 3.89 -3.44 18.27
N THR A 7 3.59 -4.58 17.65
CA THR A 7 4.59 -5.34 16.88
C THR A 7 4.92 -4.54 15.63
N VAL A 8 6.04 -3.82 15.67
CA VAL A 8 6.61 -3.19 14.48
C VAL A 8 7.28 -4.31 13.70
N ALA A 9 6.66 -4.78 12.63
CA ALA A 9 7.36 -5.63 11.66
C ALA A 9 8.60 -4.85 11.19
N GLU A 10 9.80 -5.45 11.31
CA GLU A 10 11.00 -4.83 10.76
C GLU A 10 10.76 -4.55 9.28
N PRO A 11 10.90 -3.30 8.81
CA PRO A 11 10.56 -2.96 7.45
C PRO A 11 11.64 -3.54 6.54
N GLU A 12 11.44 -4.76 6.04
CA GLU A 12 12.11 -5.17 4.81
C GLU A 12 11.71 -4.16 3.75
N ILE A 13 12.69 -3.36 3.31
CA ILE A 13 12.50 -2.38 2.24
C ILE A 13 11.99 -3.14 1.02
N ALA A 14 10.73 -2.93 0.65
CA ALA A 14 10.17 -3.47 -0.58
C ALA A 14 10.85 -2.78 -1.78
N LEU A 15 11.97 -3.35 -2.23
CA LEU A 15 12.67 -2.88 -3.41
C LEU A 15 11.90 -3.32 -4.66
N ILE A 16 11.08 -2.43 -5.19
CA ILE A 16 10.39 -2.67 -6.46
C ILE A 16 11.35 -2.42 -7.61
N ARG A 17 11.83 -3.51 -8.23
CA ARG A 17 12.80 -3.48 -9.35
C ARG A 17 12.16 -3.33 -10.73
N THR A 18 10.84 -3.52 -10.85
CA THR A 18 10.11 -3.44 -12.12
C THR A 18 9.01 -2.38 -12.03
N SER A 19 8.70 -1.70 -13.14
CA SER A 19 7.57 -0.77 -13.16
C SER A 19 6.27 -1.56 -12.96
N PRO A 20 5.54 -1.38 -11.85
CA PRO A 20 4.32 -2.14 -11.61
C PRO A 20 3.23 -1.67 -12.57
N GLY A 21 2.56 -2.64 -13.21
CA GLY A 21 1.40 -2.39 -14.06
C GLY A 21 0.11 -2.18 -13.25
N GLU A 22 -0.98 -1.83 -13.93
CA GLU A 22 -2.31 -1.60 -13.30
C GLU A 22 -2.92 -2.87 -12.68
N GLY A 23 -2.38 -4.05 -12.99
CA GLY A 23 -2.88 -5.34 -12.52
C GLY A 23 -2.90 -5.49 -11.00
N CYS A 24 -2.04 -4.76 -10.27
CA CYS A 24 -2.05 -4.78 -8.81
C CYS A 24 -3.10 -3.85 -8.18
N LEU A 25 -3.79 -3.01 -8.96
CA LEU A 25 -4.70 -1.98 -8.44
C LEU A 25 -6.13 -2.49 -8.23
N SER A 26 -6.78 -1.99 -7.18
CA SER A 26 -8.22 -2.10 -6.98
C SER A 26 -8.99 -1.24 -8.01
N PRO A 27 -10.31 -1.44 -8.20
CA PRO A 27 -11.11 -0.62 -9.11
C PRO A 27 -11.04 0.89 -8.80
N ALA A 28 -11.12 1.28 -7.52
CA ALA A 28 -11.05 2.69 -7.11
C ALA A 28 -9.66 3.30 -7.39
N GLU A 29 -8.60 2.54 -7.18
CA GLU A 29 -7.23 2.94 -7.49
C GLU A 29 -7.00 3.09 -8.99
N ARG A 30 -7.57 2.21 -9.83
CA ARG A 30 -7.52 2.37 -11.29
C ARG A 30 -8.21 3.67 -11.72
N ALA A 31 -9.37 3.99 -11.13
CA ALA A 31 -10.04 5.26 -11.40
C ALA A 31 -9.17 6.46 -10.98
N ARG A 32 -8.54 6.40 -9.80
CA ARG A 32 -7.59 7.42 -9.31
C ARG A 32 -6.40 7.58 -10.26
N LEU A 33 -5.82 6.49 -10.73
CA LEU A 33 -4.68 6.50 -11.64
C LEU A 33 -5.02 7.22 -12.95
N ARG A 34 -6.20 6.95 -13.52
CA ARG A 34 -6.67 7.58 -14.76
C ARG A 34 -6.85 9.10 -14.62
N ALA A 35 -7.05 9.60 -13.41
CA ALA A 35 -7.20 11.04 -13.14
C ALA A 35 -5.87 11.81 -13.09
N PHE A 36 -4.71 11.14 -13.07
CA PHE A 36 -3.43 11.84 -13.09
C PHE A 36 -3.06 12.35 -14.48
N GLY A 37 -2.71 13.64 -14.57
CA GLY A 37 -2.35 14.29 -15.82
C GLY A 37 -0.89 14.11 -16.29
N SER A 38 -0.02 13.45 -15.51
CA SER A 38 1.38 13.22 -15.91
C SER A 38 1.84 11.79 -15.67
N ASP A 39 2.60 11.26 -16.62
CA ASP A 39 3.15 9.89 -16.53
C ASP A 39 4.15 9.74 -15.39
N ALA A 40 4.92 10.79 -15.08
CA ALA A 40 5.82 10.80 -13.94
C ALA A 40 5.05 10.60 -12.63
N ARG A 41 3.93 11.32 -12.45
CA ARG A 41 3.08 11.15 -11.26
C ARG A 41 2.42 9.77 -11.23
N ARG A 42 1.96 9.26 -12.38
CA ARG A 42 1.38 7.92 -12.49
C ARG A 42 2.37 6.84 -12.07
N ARG A 43 3.61 6.88 -12.58
CA ARG A 43 4.68 5.93 -12.22
C ARG A 43 5.02 5.97 -10.74
N ALA A 44 5.26 7.17 -10.18
CA ALA A 44 5.58 7.33 -8.76
C ALA A 44 4.44 6.82 -7.87
N TRP A 45 3.19 7.11 -8.25
CA TRP A 45 2.02 6.67 -7.52
C TRP A 45 1.82 5.14 -7.61
N LEU A 46 2.01 4.54 -8.80
CA LEU A 46 1.96 3.10 -9.02
C LEU A 46 3.00 2.36 -8.17
N LEU A 47 4.23 2.87 -8.14
CA LEU A 47 5.31 2.32 -7.30
C LEU A 47 4.92 2.33 -5.82
N GLY A 48 4.41 3.47 -5.31
CA GLY A 48 3.95 3.55 -3.93
C GLY A 48 2.82 2.57 -3.62
N ARG A 49 1.90 2.33 -4.56
CA ARG A 49 0.81 1.36 -4.38
C ARG A 49 1.29 -0.07 -4.38
N ALA A 50 2.14 -0.45 -5.31
CA ALA A 50 2.72 -1.78 -5.32
C ALA A 50 3.51 -2.04 -4.03
N ALA A 51 4.29 -1.07 -3.57
CA ALA A 51 5.11 -1.22 -2.35
C ALA A 51 4.24 -1.37 -1.10
N GLY A 52 3.23 -0.51 -0.95
CA GLY A 52 2.29 -0.61 0.17
C GLY A 52 1.54 -1.94 0.19
N LYS A 53 1.11 -2.45 -0.97
CA LYS A 53 0.39 -3.73 -1.06
C LYS A 53 1.28 -4.92 -0.72
N GLN A 54 2.53 -4.91 -1.18
CA GLN A 54 3.51 -5.93 -0.82
C GLN A 54 3.78 -5.93 0.69
N ALA A 55 3.94 -4.75 1.30
CA ALA A 55 4.13 -4.63 2.74
C ALA A 55 2.94 -5.19 3.53
N VAL A 56 1.70 -4.90 3.11
CA VAL A 56 0.49 -5.45 3.75
C VAL A 56 0.43 -6.97 3.60
N ALA A 57 0.71 -7.51 2.41
CA ALA A 57 0.71 -8.96 2.19
C ALA A 57 1.80 -9.67 3.02
N ALA A 58 2.99 -9.06 3.13
CA ALA A 58 4.08 -9.56 3.95
C ALA A 58 3.71 -9.57 5.44
N LEU A 59 3.06 -8.51 5.94
CA LEU A 59 2.59 -8.46 7.33
C LEU A 59 1.60 -9.59 7.65
N PHE A 60 0.60 -9.82 6.79
CA PHE A 60 -0.36 -10.92 6.98
C PHE A 60 0.35 -12.27 7.01
N THR A 61 1.31 -12.48 6.11
CA THR A 61 2.12 -13.70 6.08
C THR A 61 2.93 -13.88 7.37
N ALA A 62 3.54 -12.81 7.88
CA ALA A 62 4.31 -12.82 9.13
C ALA A 62 3.43 -13.12 10.36
N GLU A 63 2.16 -12.70 10.34
CA GLU A 63 1.17 -13.01 11.38
C GLU A 63 0.54 -14.41 11.23
N GLY A 64 0.96 -15.20 10.25
CA GLY A 64 0.39 -16.52 9.96
C GLY A 64 -1.03 -16.46 9.37
N LEU A 65 -1.43 -15.30 8.85
CA LEU A 65 -2.72 -15.07 8.22
C LEU A 65 -2.61 -15.28 6.69
N PRO A 66 -3.71 -15.68 6.02
CA PRO A 66 -3.75 -15.70 4.56
C PRO A 66 -3.48 -14.30 3.98
N ALA A 67 -2.46 -14.20 3.13
CA ALA A 67 -2.12 -12.92 2.49
C ALA A 67 -3.23 -12.47 1.51
N PRO A 68 -3.74 -11.23 1.61
CA PRO A 68 -4.72 -10.70 0.68
C PRO A 68 -4.11 -10.54 -0.73
N THR A 69 -4.94 -10.71 -1.76
CA THR A 69 -4.50 -10.47 -3.15
C THR A 69 -4.27 -8.97 -3.38
N PRO A 70 -3.29 -8.56 -4.21
CA PRO A 70 -3.00 -7.14 -4.41
C PRO A 70 -4.21 -6.30 -4.84
N GLU A 71 -5.05 -6.81 -5.75
CA GLU A 71 -6.26 -6.09 -6.20
C GLU A 71 -7.34 -5.92 -5.11
N SER A 72 -7.34 -6.77 -4.07
CA SER A 72 -8.27 -6.71 -2.94
C SER A 72 -7.84 -5.69 -1.88
N ILE A 73 -6.56 -5.31 -1.87
CA ILE A 73 -6.02 -4.31 -0.96
C ILE A 73 -6.24 -2.93 -1.59
N GLU A 74 -7.09 -2.09 -1.01
CA GLU A 74 -7.23 -0.69 -1.43
C GLU A 74 -6.47 0.24 -0.47
N ILE A 75 -5.54 1.03 -1.02
CA ILE A 75 -4.84 2.08 -0.27
C ILE A 75 -5.44 3.44 -0.67
N ALA A 76 -6.29 3.97 0.21
CA ALA A 76 -6.87 5.30 0.10
C ALA A 76 -5.93 6.37 0.69
N SER A 77 -6.29 7.63 0.50
CA SER A 77 -5.66 8.77 1.19
C SER A 77 -6.65 9.38 2.16
N GLU A 78 -6.20 9.68 3.37
CA GLU A 78 -6.91 10.56 4.29
C GLU A 78 -6.92 12.01 3.79
N PRO A 79 -7.80 12.87 4.33
CA PRO A 79 -7.77 14.31 4.05
C PRO A 79 -6.41 14.95 4.33
N SER A 80 -5.66 14.42 5.30
CA SER A 80 -4.28 14.81 5.64
C SER A 80 -3.23 14.39 4.60
N GLY A 81 -3.60 13.53 3.64
CA GLY A 81 -2.69 12.93 2.68
C GLY A 81 -2.05 11.62 3.14
N ALA A 82 -2.21 11.23 4.40
CA ALA A 82 -1.70 9.97 4.92
C ALA A 82 -2.34 8.76 4.21
N PRO A 83 -1.58 7.71 3.87
CA PRO A 83 -2.14 6.50 3.29
C PRO A 83 -2.90 5.71 4.37
N ARG A 84 -4.05 5.18 4.00
CA ARG A 84 -4.82 4.26 4.86
C ARG A 84 -5.38 3.11 4.05
N LEU A 85 -5.55 1.95 4.69
CA LEU A 85 -6.30 0.85 4.09
C LEU A 85 -7.80 1.14 4.13
N ALA A 86 -8.51 0.68 3.11
CA ALA A 86 -9.97 0.77 2.99
C ALA A 86 -10.63 -0.61 3.03
N GLY A 87 -11.96 -0.64 3.09
CA GLY A 87 -12.76 -1.87 3.14
C GLY A 87 -12.50 -2.70 4.39
N GLU A 88 -12.47 -4.02 4.23
CA GLU A 88 -12.27 -5.01 5.30
C GLU A 88 -10.93 -4.87 6.05
N LEU A 89 -9.95 -4.21 5.42
CA LEU A 89 -8.62 -3.97 5.98
C LEU A 89 -8.51 -2.62 6.72
N ALA A 90 -9.57 -1.80 6.70
CA ALA A 90 -9.57 -0.49 7.35
C ALA A 90 -9.30 -0.62 8.86
N GLY A 91 -8.36 0.19 9.36
CA GLY A 91 -7.99 0.21 10.79
C GLY A 91 -7.19 -1.00 11.27
N ARG A 92 -6.89 -1.98 10.41
CA ARG A 92 -6.09 -3.16 10.80
C ARG A 92 -4.58 -2.93 10.75
N VAL A 93 -4.13 -2.07 9.85
CA VAL A 93 -2.70 -1.82 9.59
C VAL A 93 -2.46 -0.33 9.45
N ALA A 94 -1.47 0.17 10.18
CA ALA A 94 -0.92 1.50 9.95
C ALA A 94 0.11 1.44 8.81
N LEU A 95 -0.02 2.32 7.82
CA LEU A 95 0.86 2.35 6.66
C LEU A 95 1.52 3.72 6.52
N SER A 96 2.79 3.73 6.14
CA SER A 96 3.52 4.93 5.72
C SER A 96 4.28 4.63 4.44
N LEU A 97 4.29 5.58 3.50
CA LEU A 97 4.94 5.42 2.20
C LEU A 97 5.85 6.62 1.95
N THR A 98 7.13 6.34 1.72
CA THR A 98 8.13 7.36 1.38
C THR A 98 8.77 6.97 0.05
N HIS A 99 8.94 7.94 -0.84
CA HIS A 99 9.67 7.74 -2.09
C HIS A 99 10.85 8.72 -2.18
N GLY A 100 12.04 8.22 -2.53
CA GLY A 100 13.18 9.07 -2.90
C GLY A 100 13.09 9.49 -4.37
N HIS A 101 13.64 10.65 -4.72
CA HIS A 101 14.06 10.86 -6.11
C HIS A 101 15.34 10.06 -6.32
N GLY A 102 15.30 9.12 -7.26
CA GLY A 102 16.50 8.48 -7.79
C GLY A 102 17.28 9.42 -8.68
#